data_AF-A0A7S0XR34-F1
#
_entry.id   AF-A0A7S0XR34-F1
#
_cell.length_a   1.000
_cell.length_b   1.000
_cell.length_c   1.000
_cell.angle_alpha   90.00
_cell.angle_beta   90.00
_cell.angle_gamma   90.00
#
_symmetry.space_group_name_H-M   'P 1'
#
loop_
_entity.id
_entity.type
_entity.pdbx_description
1 polymer ?
#
loop_
_entity_poly.entity_id
_entity_poly.type
_entity_poly.pdbx_seq_one_letter_code
_entity_poly.pdbx_strand_id
1 'polypeptide(L)'
;LLPPPPRRTLWACALTQAALLVFFALDAANRFWYDPSVYPLCFVVGLFGGAVYVFGFRALAASAPPDLAEIAMTCGACAADSGILLSNIIGLLLQSCLYDRNHVRGATVHHLDALCSTTS
;
A
#
# COMPACT_ATOMS: atom_id res chain seq x y z
N LEU A 1 -21.85 14.87 -11.64
CA LEU A 1 -20.62 14.05 -11.48
C LEU A 1 -19.55 14.96 -10.86
N LEU A 2 -18.92 14.60 -9.73
CA LEU A 2 -17.84 15.42 -9.16
C LEU A 2 -16.64 15.47 -10.13
N PRO A 3 -16.00 16.63 -10.36
CA PRO A 3 -14.78 16.71 -11.16
C PRO A 3 -13.66 15.86 -10.56
N PRO A 4 -12.80 15.24 -11.38
CA PRO A 4 -11.66 14.48 -10.87
C PRO A 4 -10.74 15.39 -10.04
N PRO A 5 -10.23 14.92 -8.89
CA PRO A 5 -9.30 15.70 -8.09
C PRO A 5 -8.00 15.95 -8.87
N PRO A 6 -7.28 17.03 -8.58
CA PRO A 6 -6.02 17.32 -9.26
C PRO A 6 -5.00 16.20 -9.02
N ARG A 7 -4.22 15.87 -10.05
CA ARG A 7 -3.23 14.78 -10.03
C ARG A 7 -2.28 14.85 -8.83
N ARG A 8 -1.93 16.06 -8.39
CA ARG A 8 -1.07 16.30 -7.21
C ARG A 8 -1.69 15.73 -5.92
N THR A 9 -3.01 15.82 -5.75
CA THR A 9 -3.70 15.27 -4.57
C THR A 9 -3.66 13.75 -4.56
N LEU A 10 -3.79 13.10 -5.72
CA LEU A 10 -3.68 11.64 -5.83
C LEU A 10 -2.28 11.16 -5.41
N TRP A 11 -1.24 11.84 -5.89
CA TRP A 11 0.14 11.56 -5.49
C TRP A 11 0.39 11.86 -4.02
N ALA A 12 -0.15 12.95 -3.49
CA ALA A 12 -0.05 13.26 -2.07
C ALA A 12 -0.67 12.14 -1.22
N CYS A 13 -1.87 11.68 -1.55
CA CYS A 13 -2.51 10.55 -0.87
C CYS A 13 -1.66 9.27 -0.94
N ALA A 14 -1.14 8.92 -2.12
CA ALA A 14 -0.28 7.74 -2.29
C ALA A 14 1.02 7.83 -1.46
N LEU A 15 1.67 9.00 -1.44
CA LEU A 15 2.86 9.23 -0.63
C LEU A 15 2.55 9.18 0.87
N THR A 16 1.40 9.72 1.29
CA THR A 16 0.95 9.62 2.68
C THR A 16 0.74 8.16 3.08
N GLN A 17 0.20 7.30 2.21
CA GLN A 17 0.09 5.86 2.50
C GLN A 17 1.45 5.19 2.66
N ALA A 18 2.42 5.51 1.80
CA ALA A 18 3.78 4.99 1.94
C ALA A 18 4.46 5.46 3.24
N ALA A 19 4.27 6.73 3.62
CA ALA A 19 4.78 7.27 4.89
C ALA A 19 4.13 6.59 6.10
N LEU A 20 2.81 6.33 6.04
CA LEU A 20 2.10 5.63 7.11
C LEU A 20 2.51 4.16 7.21
N LEU A 21 2.82 3.50 6.10
CA LEU A 21 3.41 2.16 6.11
C LEU A 21 4.74 2.13 6.86
N VAL A 22 5.65 3.08 6.56
CA VAL A 22 6.93 3.19 7.28
C VAL A 22 6.71 3.48 8.75
N PHE A 23 5.77 4.38 9.08
CA PHE A 23 5.40 4.67 10.45
C PHE A 23 4.91 3.41 11.20
N PHE A 24 3.97 2.66 10.64
CA PHE A 24 3.48 1.42 11.26
C PHE A 24 4.56 0.34 11.36
N ALA A 25 5.46 0.23 10.37
CA ALA A 25 6.57 -0.71 10.41
C ALA A 25 7.55 -0.38 11.57
N LEU A 26 7.89 0.91 11.72
CA LEU A 26 8.77 1.37 12.80
C LEU A 26 8.09 1.26 14.16
N ASP A 27 6.79 1.58 14.24
CA ASP A 27 6.01 1.47 15.46
C ASP A 27 5.90 0.01 15.91
N ALA A 28 5.62 -0.91 15.01
CA ALA A 28 5.56 -2.34 15.33
C ALA A 28 6.94 -2.94 15.67
N ALA A 29 8.04 -2.33 15.21
CA ALA A 29 9.40 -2.73 15.58
C ALA A 29 9.84 -2.21 16.96
N ASN A 30 9.44 -1.00 17.34
CA ASN A 30 9.84 -0.36 18.60
C ASN A 30 8.77 -0.43 19.70
N ARG A 31 7.54 -0.80 19.35
CA ARG A 31 6.34 -0.83 20.19
C ARG A 31 6.08 0.50 20.91
N PHE A 32 6.30 1.62 20.20
CA PHE A 32 6.13 2.96 20.77
C PHE A 32 4.64 3.29 21.03
N TRP A 33 3.75 2.86 20.14
CA TRP A 33 2.32 3.14 20.18
C TRP A 33 1.49 1.84 20.07
N TYR A 34 1.63 0.97 21.06
CA TYR A 34 0.98 -0.35 21.10
C TYR A 34 -0.44 -0.31 21.71
N ASP A 35 -1.24 0.69 21.32
CA ASP A 35 -2.61 0.90 21.80
C ASP A 35 -3.64 0.74 20.68
N PRO A 36 -4.89 0.32 20.97
CA PRO A 36 -5.97 0.20 19.99
C PRO A 36 -6.29 1.50 19.22
N SER A 37 -5.82 2.65 19.72
CA SER A 37 -5.94 3.94 19.07
C SER A 37 -5.26 4.02 17.69
N VAL A 38 -4.40 3.06 17.32
CA VAL A 38 -3.82 2.99 15.97
C VAL A 38 -4.82 2.48 14.91
N TYR A 39 -5.85 1.73 15.31
CA TYR A 39 -6.86 1.19 14.40
C TYR A 39 -7.61 2.23 13.56
N PRO A 40 -8.08 3.38 14.11
CA PRO A 40 -8.67 4.43 13.28
C PRO A 40 -7.69 4.98 12.24
N LEU A 41 -6.38 5.02 12.52
CA LEU A 41 -5.38 5.46 11.55
C LEU A 41 -5.25 4.44 10.41
N CYS A 42 -5.31 3.13 10.71
CA CYS A 42 -5.38 2.08 9.69
C CYS A 42 -6.63 2.23 8.80
N PHE A 43 -7.78 2.58 9.39
CA PHE A 43 -9.01 2.83 8.64
C PHE A 43 -8.84 4.00 7.65
N VAL A 44 -8.22 5.10 8.09
CA VAL A 44 -7.93 6.26 7.24
C VAL A 44 -7.01 5.89 6.07
N VAL A 45 -5.99 5.06 6.31
CA VAL A 45 -5.10 4.55 5.25
C VAL A 45 -5.87 3.72 4.23
N GLY A 46 -6.78 2.87 4.68
CA GLY A 46 -7.68 2.10 3.81
C GLY A 46 -8.58 3.01 2.96
N LEU A 47 -9.12 4.07 3.57
CA LEU A 47 -9.94 5.06 2.86
C LEU A 47 -9.16 5.79 1.77
N PHE A 48 -7.91 6.18 2.05
CA PHE A 48 -7.04 6.77 1.03
C PHE A 48 -6.75 5.80 -0.13
N GLY A 49 -6.66 4.50 0.14
CA GLY A 49 -6.42 3.49 -0.90
C GLY A 49 -7.60 3.39 -1.86
N GLY A 50 -8.80 3.27 -1.30
CA GLY A 50 -10.03 3.29 -2.10
C GLY A 50 -10.21 4.60 -2.88
N ALA A 51 -9.90 5.74 -2.25
CA ALA A 51 -9.97 7.04 -2.89
C ALA A 51 -9.00 7.16 -4.08
N VAL A 52 -7.72 6.81 -3.89
CA VAL A 52 -6.71 6.86 -4.96
C VAL A 52 -7.07 5.91 -6.10
N TYR A 53 -7.61 4.72 -5.79
CA TYR A 53 -8.08 3.77 -6.80
C TYR A 53 -9.21 4.39 -7.65
N VAL A 54 -10.33 4.77 -7.02
CA VAL A 54 -11.51 5.27 -7.74
C VAL A 54 -11.20 6.57 -8.48
N PHE A 55 -10.56 7.54 -7.82
CA PHE A 55 -10.24 8.82 -8.46
C PHE A 55 -9.12 8.71 -9.49
N GLY A 56 -8.20 7.75 -9.34
CA GLY A 56 -7.17 7.43 -10.33
C GLY A 56 -7.79 6.93 -11.65
N PHE A 57 -8.69 5.94 -11.58
CA PHE A 57 -9.39 5.44 -12.77
C PHE A 57 -10.29 6.50 -13.40
N ARG A 58 -10.96 7.34 -12.59
CA ARG A 58 -11.74 8.47 -13.12
C ARG A 58 -10.88 9.50 -13.85
N ALA A 59 -9.71 9.83 -13.29
CA ALA A 59 -8.78 10.75 -13.94
C ALA A 59 -8.22 10.14 -15.24
N LEU A 60 -7.93 8.84 -15.24
CA LEU A 60 -7.47 8.12 -16.43
C LEU A 60 -8.53 8.12 -17.54
N ALA A 61 -9.77 7.76 -17.20
CA ALA A 61 -10.90 7.78 -18.14
C ALA A 61 -11.18 9.18 -18.70
N ALA A 62 -11.03 10.23 -17.90
CA ALA A 62 -11.25 11.61 -18.33
C ALA A 62 -10.11 12.17 -19.20
N SER A 63 -8.91 11.59 -19.10
CA SER A 63 -7.71 12.08 -19.81
C SER A 63 -7.39 11.29 -21.09
N ALA A 64 -7.98 10.10 -21.25
CA ALA A 64 -7.70 9.22 -22.37
C ALA A 64 -8.41 9.69 -23.66
N PRO A 65 -7.74 9.66 -24.83
CA PRO A 65 -8.39 9.86 -26.11
C PRO A 65 -9.45 8.77 -26.34
N PRO A 66 -10.58 9.07 -27.00
CA PRO A 66 -11.66 8.10 -27.20
C PRO A 66 -11.18 6.83 -27.92
N ASP A 67 -10.26 6.96 -28.88
CA ASP A 67 -9.73 5.83 -29.66
C ASP A 67 -8.79 4.91 -28.86
N LEU A 68 -8.32 5.38 -27.70
CA LEU A 68 -7.34 4.69 -26.84
C LEU A 68 -7.88 4.44 -25.42
N ALA A 69 -9.12 4.84 -25.13
CA ALA A 69 -9.69 4.79 -23.79
C ALA A 69 -9.73 3.36 -23.24
N GLU A 70 -10.09 2.39 -24.08
CA GLU A 70 -10.21 0.98 -23.69
C GLU A 70 -8.84 0.38 -23.33
N ILE A 71 -7.83 0.66 -24.15
CA ILE A 71 -6.44 0.22 -23.92
C ILE A 71 -5.88 0.91 -22.67
N ALA A 72 -6.09 2.22 -22.52
CA ALA A 72 -5.61 2.99 -21.37
C ALA A 72 -6.19 2.45 -20.06
N MET A 73 -7.49 2.16 -20.02
CA MET A 73 -8.15 1.59 -18.84
C MET A 73 -7.67 0.18 -18.52
N THR A 74 -7.46 -0.65 -19.55
CA THR A 74 -6.92 -2.01 -19.37
C THR A 74 -5.49 -1.96 -18.82
N CYS A 75 -4.62 -1.12 -19.39
CA CYS A 75 -3.27 -0.92 -18.85
C CYS A 75 -3.30 -0.38 -17.42
N GLY A 76 -4.21 0.53 -17.10
CA GLY A 76 -4.42 1.04 -15.75
C GLY A 76 -4.81 -0.06 -14.76
N ALA A 77 -5.70 -0.98 -15.17
CA ALA A 77 -6.09 -2.15 -14.37
C ALA A 77 -4.89 -3.08 -14.11
N CYS A 78 -4.14 -3.43 -15.14
CA CYS A 78 -2.94 -4.25 -14.98
C CYS A 78 -1.89 -3.59 -14.06
N ALA A 79 -1.72 -2.26 -14.15
CA ALA A 79 -0.82 -1.52 -13.27
C ALA A 79 -1.29 -1.53 -11.81
N ALA A 80 -2.60 -1.43 -11.57
CA ALA A 80 -3.17 -1.52 -10.23
C ALA A 80 -2.96 -2.92 -9.63
N ASP A 81 -3.28 -3.98 -10.37
CA ASP A 81 -3.16 -5.36 -9.89
C ASP A 81 -1.71 -5.77 -9.63
N SER A 82 -0.79 -5.38 -10.52
CA SER A 82 0.65 -5.60 -10.32
C SER A 82 1.19 -4.85 -9.10
N GLY A 83 0.70 -3.63 -8.86
CA GLY A 83 1.01 -2.88 -7.64
C GLY A 83 0.52 -3.59 -6.37
N ILE A 84 -0.70 -4.13 -6.38
CA ILE A 84 -1.26 -4.90 -5.26
C ILE A 84 -0.44 -6.17 -5.02
N LEU A 85 -0.09 -6.90 -6.08
CA LEU A 85 0.75 -8.10 -5.98
C LEU A 85 2.11 -7.78 -5.35
N LEU A 86 2.77 -6.73 -5.82
CA LEU A 86 4.04 -6.29 -5.26
C LEU A 86 3.90 -5.88 -3.79
N SER A 87 2.83 -5.15 -3.45
CA SER A 87 2.51 -4.77 -2.07
C SER A 87 2.31 -5.98 -1.16
N ASN A 88 1.67 -7.04 -1.65
CA ASN A 88 1.48 -8.27 -0.89
C ASN A 88 2.81 -8.98 -0.62
N ILE A 89 3.70 -9.06 -1.62
CA ILE A 89 5.03 -9.66 -1.45
C ILE A 89 5.84 -8.87 -0.41
N ILE A 90 5.88 -7.54 -0.53
CA ILE A 90 6.58 -6.68 0.42
C ILE A 90 5.95 -6.76 1.81
N GLY A 91 4.62 -6.80 1.91
CA GLY A 91 3.90 -6.95 3.17
C GLY A 91 4.23 -8.26 3.88
N LEU A 92 4.31 -9.37 3.16
CA LEU A 92 4.71 -10.68 3.70
C LEU A 92 6.17 -10.68 4.18
N LEU A 93 7.08 -10.06 3.42
CA LEU A 93 8.48 -9.88 3.82
C LEU A 93 8.58 -9.07 5.12
N LEU A 94 7.92 -7.91 5.16
CA LEU A 94 7.91 -7.02 6.31
C LEU A 94 7.33 -7.71 7.54
N GLN A 95 6.18 -8.37 7.39
CA GLN A 95 5.53 -9.12 8.46
C GLN A 95 6.43 -10.24 9.00
N SER A 96 7.11 -10.99 8.12
CA SER A 96 8.04 -12.06 8.53
C SER A 96 9.18 -11.52 9.38
N CYS A 97 9.84 -10.45 8.92
CA CYS A 97 10.92 -9.79 9.66
C CYS A 97 10.47 -9.23 11.02
N LEU A 98 9.29 -8.61 11.07
CA LEU A 98 8.76 -8.06 12.31
C LEU A 98 8.37 -9.16 13.31
N TYR A 99 7.84 -10.28 12.84
CA TYR A 99 7.45 -11.38 13.73
C TYR A 99 8.66 -12.11 14.31
N ASP A 100 9.72 -12.30 13.51
CA ASP A 100 11.00 -12.84 14.00
C ASP A 100 11.59 -11.95 15.11
N ARG A 101 11.69 -10.63 14.85
CA ARG A 101 12.18 -9.64 15.84
C ARG A 101 11.32 -9.59 17.11
N ASN A 102 10.02 -9.87 17.01
CA ASN A 102 9.10 -9.85 18.14
C ASN A 102 8.92 -11.23 18.82
N HIS A 103 9.67 -12.26 18.40
CA HIS A 103 9.61 -13.63 18.91
C HIS A 103 8.22 -14.29 18.85
N VAL A 104 7.40 -13.93 17.87
CA VAL A 104 6.06 -14.51 17.67
C VAL A 104 6.20 -15.83 16.91
N ARG A 105 6.13 -16.97 17.61
CA ARG A 105 6.30 -18.32 17.03
C ARG A 105 5.10 -18.72 16.16
N GLY A 106 5.37 -19.25 14.96
CA GLY A 106 4.37 -19.93 14.12
C GLY A 106 3.90 -19.20 12.87
N ALA A 107 4.41 -18.01 12.58
CA ALA A 107 4.00 -17.20 11.41
C ALA A 107 5.18 -16.70 10.55
N THR A 108 6.40 -17.17 10.81
CA THR A 108 7.56 -16.99 9.92
C THR A 108 7.52 -18.04 8.82
N VAL A 109 7.49 -17.59 7.57
CA VAL A 109 7.68 -18.49 6.43
C VAL A 109 9.16 -18.82 6.38
N HIS A 110 9.56 -20.03 6.78
CA HIS A 110 10.96 -20.43 6.92
C HIS A 110 11.86 -20.15 5.69
N HIS A 111 11.30 -20.07 4.48
CA HIS A 111 12.05 -19.70 3.27
C HIS A 111 12.39 -18.20 3.14
N LEU A 112 11.66 -17.32 3.84
CA LEU A 112 11.85 -15.86 3.81
C LEU A 112 12.78 -15.36 4.92
N ASP A 113 13.04 -16.15 5.96
CA ASP A 113 13.98 -15.81 7.06
C ASP A 113 15.41 -15.54 6.54
N ALA A 114 15.83 -16.27 5.49
CA ALA A 114 17.15 -16.09 4.86
C ALA A 114 17.35 -14.69 4.25
N LEU A 115 16.27 -14.09 3.71
CA LEU A 115 16.29 -12.74 3.12
C LEU A 115 16.32 -11.65 4.19
N CYS A 116 15.78 -11.93 5.38
CA CYS A 116 15.82 -10.98 6.48
C CYS A 116 17.23 -10.89 7.12
N SER A 117 17.96 -12.02 7.19
CA SER A 117 19.34 -12.02 7.72
C SER A 117 20.36 -11.28 6.84
N THR A 118 20.08 -11.08 5.55
CA THR A 118 20.97 -10.40 4.60
C THR A 118 20.82 -8.87 4.63
N THR A 119 19.83 -8.33 5.34
CA THR A 119 19.56 -6.89 5.45
C THR A 119 19.90 -6.30 6.83
N SER A 120 20.55 -7.08 7.71
CA SER A 120 21.03 -6.62 9.02
C SER A 120 22.54 -6.43 9.10
#